data_AF-G0TYP5-F1
#
_entry.id   AF-G0TYP5-F1
#
_cell.length_a   1.000
_cell.length_b   1.000
_cell.length_c   1.000
_cell.angle_alpha   90.00
_cell.angle_beta   90.00
_cell.angle_gamma   90.00
#
_symmetry.space_group_name_H-M   'P 1'
#
loop_
_entity.id
_entity.type
_entity.pdbx_description
1 polymer ?
#
loop_
_entity_poly.entity_id
_entity_poly.type
_entity_poly.pdbx_seq_one_letter_code
_entity_poly.pdbx_strand_id
1 'polypeptide(L)'
;MKGRLLGRCDMGGMVPMVALMLVLLPCVSTTGARGEDDGWNQSTHVIKFGGDDWNGIGDKQEPLTGVITLDVYAQVGRSSSFNTNISIDGITVKNEMLLITVTVKQKVLDNIPDKHLQHVWSPEEVNSIIIQGGFRGTLSFLSKRGVKNSKLKSVHMPVKNVELFRWSSASIGMTALGCLMGIAMVVVFVCTMMYRCRDSENMRKRDHGDYEDEECVSMDEEGEEDEEDGDNERNSEFTQKSNGNNSNN
;
A
#
# COMPACT_ATOMS: atom_id res chain seq x y z
N MET A 1 -23.59 40.84 -67.90
CA MET A 1 -23.52 40.85 -66.42
C MET A 1 -23.52 39.40 -65.94
N LYS A 2 -22.38 38.89 -65.46
CA LYS A 2 -22.23 37.51 -64.92
C LYS A 2 -22.00 37.60 -63.41
N GLY A 3 -22.98 37.18 -62.63
CA GLY A 3 -22.85 37.09 -61.17
C GLY A 3 -22.14 35.79 -60.78
N ARG A 4 -21.08 35.89 -59.98
CA ARG A 4 -20.40 34.76 -59.34
C ARG A 4 -21.13 34.47 -58.02
N LEU A 5 -21.63 33.24 -57.86
CA LEU A 5 -22.12 32.73 -56.58
C LEU A 5 -20.93 32.23 -55.76
N LEU A 6 -20.77 32.80 -54.57
CA LEU A 6 -19.80 32.42 -53.55
C LEU A 6 -20.16 31.05 -52.95
N GLY A 7 -19.14 30.22 -52.79
CA GLY A 7 -19.23 28.90 -52.18
C GLY A 7 -19.70 28.95 -50.74
N ARG A 8 -20.60 28.03 -50.40
CA ARG A 8 -20.90 27.63 -49.02
C ARG A 8 -19.80 26.68 -48.56
N CYS A 9 -18.97 27.11 -47.63
CA CYS A 9 -18.22 26.18 -46.79
C CYS A 9 -19.18 25.64 -45.73
N ASP A 10 -19.50 24.36 -45.86
CA ASP A 10 -20.19 23.56 -44.87
C ASP A 10 -19.32 23.44 -43.61
N MET A 11 -19.77 23.99 -42.48
CA MET A 11 -19.14 23.83 -41.16
C MET A 11 -19.96 22.87 -40.28
N GLY A 12 -20.47 21.78 -40.87
CA GLY A 12 -21.06 20.67 -40.14
C GLY A 12 -19.99 19.72 -39.58
N GLY A 13 -19.43 19.99 -38.41
CA GLY A 13 -18.54 19.00 -37.78
C GLY A 13 -17.85 19.33 -36.45
N MET A 14 -17.94 20.56 -35.95
CA MET A 14 -17.27 20.97 -34.70
C MET A 14 -18.27 21.24 -33.58
N VAL A 15 -19.03 20.22 -33.16
CA VAL A 15 -19.91 20.35 -31.98
C VAL A 15 -19.77 19.22 -30.94
N PRO A 16 -19.15 18.03 -31.14
CA PRO A 16 -19.18 17.03 -30.07
C PRO A 16 -18.04 17.17 -29.03
N MET A 17 -17.01 17.99 -29.24
CA MET A 17 -15.87 18.02 -28.30
C MET A 17 -16.08 18.91 -27.06
N VAL A 18 -16.86 20.00 -27.17
CA VAL A 18 -17.08 20.90 -26.02
C VAL A 18 -18.06 20.28 -25.02
N ALA A 19 -19.06 19.53 -25.51
CA ALA A 19 -19.99 18.80 -24.65
C ALA A 19 -19.33 17.62 -23.89
N LEU A 20 -18.29 16.99 -24.47
CA LEU A 20 -17.59 15.89 -23.81
C LEU A 20 -16.65 16.36 -22.67
N MET A 21 -16.13 17.60 -22.77
CA MET A 21 -15.26 18.18 -21.74
C MET A 21 -16.00 18.58 -20.46
N LEU A 22 -17.31 18.86 -20.52
CA LEU A 22 -18.11 19.27 -19.35
C LEU A 22 -18.63 18.10 -18.50
N VAL A 23 -18.52 16.85 -18.98
CA VAL A 23 -18.96 15.64 -18.23
C VAL A 23 -17.83 15.05 -17.37
N LEU A 24 -16.61 15.58 -17.47
CA LEU A 24 -15.43 15.12 -16.73
C LEU A 24 -14.98 16.07 -15.60
N LEU A 25 -15.90 16.86 -15.05
CA LEU A 25 -15.71 17.44 -13.72
C LEU A 25 -16.28 16.48 -12.68
N PRO A 26 -15.48 15.58 -12.08
CA PRO A 26 -15.88 15.00 -10.81
C PRO A 26 -15.84 16.15 -9.79
N CYS A 27 -17.03 16.57 -9.36
CA CYS A 27 -17.20 17.17 -8.04
C CYS A 27 -16.68 16.15 -7.03
N VAL A 28 -15.39 16.23 -6.71
CA VAL A 28 -14.77 15.51 -5.60
C VAL A 28 -15.27 16.17 -4.31
N SER A 29 -16.54 15.89 -3.98
CA SER A 29 -16.98 15.92 -2.59
C SER A 29 -16.31 14.74 -1.91
N THR A 30 -15.10 14.96 -1.43
CA THR A 30 -14.40 14.03 -0.55
C THR A 30 -15.09 14.02 0.81
N THR A 31 -16.29 13.46 0.89
CA THR A 31 -16.73 12.81 2.13
C THR A 31 -15.94 11.52 2.25
N GLY A 32 -14.65 11.67 2.54
CA GLY A 32 -13.87 10.59 3.11
C GLY A 32 -14.57 10.22 4.41
N ALA A 33 -14.92 8.94 4.53
CA ALA A 33 -15.31 8.35 5.80
C ALA A 33 -14.20 8.67 6.81
N ARG A 34 -14.43 9.70 7.62
CA ARG A 34 -13.77 9.88 8.89
C ARG A 34 -14.11 8.61 9.67
N GLY A 35 -13.17 7.68 9.77
CA GLY A 35 -13.09 6.89 10.99
C GLY A 35 -13.13 7.91 12.13
N GLU A 36 -14.03 7.69 13.09
CA GLU A 36 -14.15 8.54 14.27
C GLU A 36 -12.75 8.72 14.88
N ASP A 37 -12.14 9.87 14.61
CA ASP A 37 -10.93 10.31 15.28
C ASP A 37 -11.40 10.71 16.68
N ASP A 38 -11.45 9.74 17.58
CA ASP A 38 -11.78 9.90 19.00
C ASP A 38 -10.78 10.81 19.75
N GLY A 39 -9.77 11.31 19.02
CA GLY A 39 -8.73 12.22 19.48
C GLY A 39 -7.66 11.52 20.30
N TRP A 40 -7.62 10.18 20.28
CA TRP A 40 -6.62 9.39 20.99
C TRP A 40 -5.50 8.95 20.04
N ASN A 41 -4.27 9.31 20.37
CA ASN A 41 -3.09 8.71 19.75
C ASN A 41 -2.86 7.33 20.35
N GLN A 42 -2.80 6.28 19.52
CA GLN A 42 -2.68 4.90 19.95
C GLN A 42 -1.40 4.25 19.44
N SER A 43 -0.69 3.54 20.32
CA SER A 43 0.47 2.71 19.99
C SER A 43 0.39 1.34 20.66
N THR A 44 0.92 0.31 20.01
CA THR A 44 0.95 -1.07 20.54
C THR A 44 2.40 -1.53 20.66
N HIS A 45 2.72 -2.22 21.76
CA HIS A 45 4.07 -2.62 22.14
C HIS A 45 4.06 -4.06 22.64
N VAL A 46 5.11 -4.80 22.36
CA VAL A 46 5.31 -6.15 22.87
C VAL A 46 6.53 -6.15 23.78
N ILE A 47 6.26 -6.35 25.07
CA ILE A 47 7.24 -6.43 26.15
C ILE A 47 7.64 -7.89 26.34
N LYS A 48 8.94 -8.19 26.27
CA LYS A 48 9.48 -9.53 26.46
C LYS A 48 10.23 -9.61 27.77
N PHE A 49 9.84 -10.55 28.63
CA PHE A 49 10.60 -10.95 29.81
C PHE A 49 11.23 -12.32 29.58
N GLY A 50 12.50 -12.44 29.94
CA GLY A 50 13.19 -13.71 30.04
C GLY A 50 13.27 -14.15 31.49
N GLY A 51 13.37 -15.45 31.72
CA GLY A 51 13.33 -16.07 33.05
C GLY A 51 13.14 -17.57 32.91
N ASP A 52 13.19 -18.26 34.04
CA ASP A 52 13.06 -19.71 34.13
C ASP A 52 11.75 -20.06 34.86
N ASP A 53 11.25 -21.29 34.67
CA ASP A 53 10.10 -21.83 35.41
C ASP A 53 8.78 -21.02 35.22
N TRP A 54 8.39 -20.70 33.98
CA TRP A 54 7.13 -20.01 33.64
C TRP A 54 5.84 -20.80 33.93
N ASN A 55 5.97 -21.98 34.53
CA ASN A 55 4.86 -22.87 34.86
C ASN A 55 3.85 -22.14 35.77
N GLY A 56 2.59 -22.04 35.33
CA GLY A 56 1.54 -21.36 36.08
C GLY A 56 1.35 -19.88 35.75
N ILE A 57 2.12 -19.32 34.80
CA ILE A 57 1.80 -18.03 34.17
C ILE A 57 1.00 -18.31 32.89
N GLY A 58 -0.33 -18.34 33.05
CA GLY A 58 -1.30 -18.56 31.97
C GLY A 58 -1.97 -17.27 31.48
N ASP A 59 -2.89 -17.43 30.52
CA ASP A 59 -3.62 -16.35 29.86
C ASP A 59 -4.28 -15.40 30.87
N LYS A 60 -4.07 -14.09 30.66
CA LYS A 60 -4.63 -12.94 31.40
C LYS A 60 -4.96 -13.23 32.87
N GLN A 61 -3.92 -13.39 33.69
CA GLN A 61 -4.09 -13.27 35.14
C GLN A 61 -4.30 -11.81 35.52
N GLU A 62 -5.49 -11.45 36.01
CA GLU A 62 -5.81 -10.08 36.45
C GLU A 62 -4.72 -9.45 37.35
N PRO A 63 -4.15 -10.16 38.34
CA PRO A 63 -3.09 -9.60 39.17
C PRO A 63 -1.83 -9.23 38.38
N LEU A 64 -1.47 -10.03 37.38
CA LEU A 64 -0.33 -9.77 36.51
C LEU A 64 -0.60 -8.57 35.59
N THR A 65 -1.81 -8.50 35.01
CA THR A 65 -2.19 -7.35 34.18
C THR A 65 -2.18 -6.05 34.97
N GLY A 66 -2.65 -6.06 36.23
CA GLY A 66 -2.65 -4.87 37.09
C GLY A 66 -1.24 -4.35 37.39
N VAL A 67 -0.31 -5.23 37.77
CA VAL A 67 1.06 -4.81 38.08
C VAL A 67 1.81 -4.32 36.84
N ILE A 68 1.59 -4.93 35.67
CA ILE A 68 2.20 -4.47 34.41
C ILE A 68 1.65 -3.11 34.04
N THR A 69 0.32 -2.93 34.07
CA THR A 69 -0.32 -1.65 33.77
C THR A 69 0.21 -0.54 34.68
N LEU A 70 0.40 -0.81 35.98
CA LEU A 70 0.98 0.15 36.91
C LEU A 70 2.44 0.48 36.58
N ASP A 71 3.27 -0.52 36.29
CA ASP A 71 4.68 -0.30 35.93
C ASP A 71 4.82 0.50 34.62
N VAL A 72 3.97 0.22 33.63
CA VAL A 72 3.94 0.97 32.36
C VAL A 72 3.42 2.38 32.62
N TYR A 73 2.31 2.54 33.33
CA TYR A 73 1.73 3.85 33.67
C TYR A 73 2.71 4.74 34.44
N ALA A 74 3.48 4.18 35.37
CA ALA A 74 4.48 4.93 36.10
C ALA A 74 5.56 5.55 35.21
N GLN A 75 5.78 4.98 34.01
CA GLN A 75 6.76 5.47 33.05
C GLN A 75 6.13 6.38 32.01
N VAL A 76 4.96 5.98 31.49
CA VAL A 76 4.31 6.68 30.37
C VAL A 76 3.22 7.68 30.79
N GLY A 77 2.85 7.71 32.07
CA GLY A 77 1.84 8.64 32.58
C GLY A 77 2.41 10.05 32.73
N ARG A 78 1.72 11.04 32.14
CA ARG A 78 2.00 12.48 32.34
C ARG A 78 0.69 13.21 32.64
N SER A 79 0.24 13.14 33.89
CA SER A 79 -1.06 13.66 34.34
C SER A 79 -1.33 15.14 34.02
N SER A 80 -0.28 15.96 33.88
CA SER A 80 -0.40 17.39 33.57
C SER A 80 -0.27 17.73 32.08
N SER A 81 0.02 16.73 31.22
CA SER A 81 0.25 16.96 29.79
C SER A 81 -0.74 16.23 28.90
N PHE A 82 -1.15 15.01 29.24
CA PHE A 82 -2.14 14.24 28.48
C PHE A 82 -2.74 13.12 29.33
N ASN A 83 -3.98 12.75 29.02
CA ASN A 83 -4.60 11.54 29.54
C ASN A 83 -3.93 10.32 28.91
N THR A 84 -3.60 9.32 29.73
CA THR A 84 -3.01 8.07 29.28
C THR A 84 -3.88 6.91 29.73
N ASN A 85 -4.21 6.02 28.80
CA ASN A 85 -4.93 4.78 29.07
C ASN A 85 -4.08 3.60 28.54
N ILE A 86 -3.95 2.56 29.33
CA ILE A 86 -3.10 1.40 29.04
C ILE A 86 -3.96 0.15 29.14
N SER A 87 -3.96 -0.65 28.08
CA SER A 87 -4.62 -1.96 28.05
C SER A 87 -3.62 -3.07 27.79
N ILE A 88 -3.82 -4.21 28.45
CA ILE A 88 -3.06 -5.44 28.18
C ILE A 88 -3.89 -6.29 27.22
N ASP A 89 -3.44 -6.37 25.97
CA ASP A 89 -4.18 -7.03 24.90
C ASP A 89 -4.00 -8.55 24.99
N GLY A 90 -2.79 -9.00 25.34
CA GLY A 90 -2.47 -10.42 25.46
C GLY A 90 -1.24 -10.68 26.33
N ILE A 91 -1.21 -11.87 26.93
CA ILE A 91 -0.08 -12.41 27.67
C ILE A 91 0.13 -13.83 27.16
N THR A 92 1.33 -14.16 26.71
CA THR A 92 1.63 -15.49 26.15
C THR A 92 3.04 -15.89 26.53
N VAL A 93 3.23 -17.16 26.88
CA VAL A 93 4.56 -17.73 27.08
C VAL A 93 4.98 -18.46 25.81
N LYS A 94 6.12 -18.08 25.22
CA LYS A 94 6.67 -18.71 24.01
C LYS A 94 8.18 -18.81 24.13
N ASN A 95 8.75 -19.96 23.78
CA ASN A 95 10.20 -20.21 23.78
C ASN A 95 10.88 -19.77 25.10
N GLU A 96 10.31 -20.16 26.24
CA GLU A 96 10.82 -19.79 27.58
C GLU A 96 10.88 -18.27 27.84
N MET A 97 10.02 -17.51 27.16
CA MET A 97 9.86 -16.08 27.37
C MET A 97 8.41 -15.74 27.60
N LEU A 98 8.16 -14.76 28.46
CA LEU A 98 6.86 -14.14 28.62
C LEU A 98 6.74 -12.94 27.68
N LEU A 99 5.78 -13.00 26.77
CA LEU A 99 5.44 -11.93 25.83
C LEU A 99 4.14 -11.29 26.30
N ILE A 100 4.16 -9.96 26.45
CA ILE A 100 3.00 -9.18 26.84
C ILE A 100 2.77 -8.12 25.78
N THR A 101 1.58 -8.13 25.20
CA THR A 101 1.12 -7.10 24.26
C THR A 101 0.37 -6.03 25.04
N VAL A 102 0.85 -4.80 24.92
CA VAL A 102 0.33 -3.61 25.61
C VAL A 102 -0.07 -2.57 24.57
N THR A 103 -1.26 -2.01 24.71
CA THR A 103 -1.68 -0.84 23.95
C THR A 103 -1.71 0.37 24.87
N VAL A 104 -1.11 1.46 24.40
CA VAL A 104 -1.05 2.76 25.07
C VAL A 104 -1.84 3.75 24.23
N LYS A 105 -2.86 4.35 24.82
CA LYS A 105 -3.66 5.43 24.25
C LYS A 105 -3.38 6.72 25.00
N GLN A 106 -3.12 7.80 24.26
CA GLN A 106 -2.82 9.12 24.83
C GLN A 106 -3.69 10.19 24.18
N LYS A 107 -4.22 11.11 24.98
CA LYS A 107 -5.06 12.22 24.52
C LYS A 107 -4.71 13.50 25.24
N VAL A 108 -4.47 14.56 24.48
CA VAL A 108 -4.25 15.92 25.00
C VAL A 108 -5.40 16.37 25.91
N LEU A 109 -5.07 17.14 26.93
CA LEU A 109 -6.04 17.68 27.88
C LEU A 109 -6.79 18.85 27.24
N ASP A 110 -8.12 18.75 27.18
CA ASP A 110 -8.98 19.72 26.49
C ASP A 110 -9.11 21.06 27.26
N ASN A 111 -8.85 21.07 28.57
CA ASN A 111 -9.14 22.20 29.47
C ASN A 111 -7.90 23.01 29.91
N ILE A 112 -6.79 22.96 29.15
CA ILE A 112 -5.56 23.69 29.49
C ILE A 112 -5.32 24.80 28.47
N PRO A 113 -4.94 26.02 28.90
CA PRO A 113 -4.45 27.04 27.98
C PRO A 113 -3.26 26.49 27.19
N ASP A 114 -3.19 26.81 25.90
CA ASP A 114 -2.13 26.34 24.99
C ASP A 114 -2.08 24.82 24.75
N LYS A 115 -3.25 24.20 24.53
CA LYS A 115 -3.38 22.80 24.10
C LYS A 115 -2.43 22.39 22.96
N HIS A 116 -2.11 23.32 22.06
CA HIS A 116 -1.21 23.10 20.92
C HIS A 116 0.27 22.89 21.33
N LEU A 117 0.67 23.26 22.56
CA LEU A 117 2.01 23.03 23.09
C LEU A 117 2.14 21.66 23.78
N GLN A 118 1.05 20.92 23.94
CA GLN A 118 1.09 19.57 24.52
C GLN A 118 1.64 18.59 23.48
N HIS A 119 2.78 17.97 23.80
CA HIS A 119 3.37 16.92 22.98
C HIS A 119 2.87 15.55 23.46
N VAL A 120 2.08 14.87 22.64
CA VAL A 120 1.79 13.44 22.84
C VAL A 120 2.95 12.65 22.25
N TRP A 121 3.45 11.68 22.99
CA TRP A 121 4.57 10.88 22.50
C TRP A 121 4.20 10.07 21.27
N SER A 122 5.12 10.04 20.33
CA SER A 122 5.13 9.12 19.21
C SER A 122 5.24 7.67 19.70
N PRO A 123 4.80 6.69 18.90
CA PRO A 123 5.01 5.27 19.21
C PRO A 123 6.47 4.94 19.55
N GLU A 124 7.44 5.54 18.85
CA GLU A 124 8.88 5.35 19.06
C GLU A 124 9.34 5.89 20.42
N GLU A 125 8.84 7.06 20.82
CA GLU A 125 9.10 7.64 22.15
C GLU A 125 8.50 6.78 23.24
N VAL A 126 7.25 6.33 23.08
CA VAL A 126 6.60 5.42 24.04
C VAL A 126 7.42 4.13 24.18
N ASN A 127 7.84 3.52 23.08
CA ASN A 127 8.69 2.33 23.10
C ASN A 127 10.01 2.59 23.84
N SER A 128 10.65 3.73 23.59
CA SER A 128 11.91 4.16 24.22
C SER A 128 11.76 4.42 25.72
N ILE A 129 10.60 4.89 26.17
CA ILE A 129 10.28 5.07 27.58
C ILE A 129 10.06 3.72 28.25
N ILE A 130 9.23 2.85 27.64
CA ILE A 130 8.91 1.52 28.19
C ILE A 130 10.17 0.64 28.29
N ILE A 131 11.08 0.68 27.31
CA ILE A 131 12.32 -0.13 27.36
C ILE A 131 13.28 0.29 28.47
N GLN A 132 13.27 1.56 28.86
CA GLN A 132 14.05 2.08 29.99
C GLN A 132 13.39 1.76 31.34
N GLY A 133 12.20 1.17 31.31
CA GLY A 133 11.42 0.77 32.46
C GLY A 133 12.07 -0.29 33.34
N GLY A 134 11.99 -0.08 34.66
CA GLY A 134 12.49 -1.04 35.64
C GLY A 134 11.55 -2.22 35.93
N PHE A 135 10.25 -2.11 35.63
CA PHE A 135 9.23 -3.13 35.87
C PHE A 135 9.26 -3.79 37.26
N ARG A 136 9.51 -2.99 38.31
CA ARG A 136 9.75 -3.51 39.67
C ARG A 136 8.54 -4.28 40.21
N GLY A 137 7.32 -3.81 39.95
CA GLY A 137 6.10 -4.48 40.41
C GLY A 137 5.91 -5.84 39.72
N THR A 138 6.10 -5.86 38.41
CA THR A 138 5.99 -7.05 37.56
C THR A 138 7.05 -8.08 37.94
N LEU A 139 8.32 -7.70 38.04
CA LEU A 139 9.40 -8.63 38.41
C LEU A 139 9.21 -9.20 39.83
N SER A 140 8.74 -8.38 40.78
CA SER A 140 8.39 -8.84 42.13
C SER A 140 7.23 -9.83 42.13
N PHE A 141 6.19 -9.58 41.33
CA PHE A 141 5.07 -10.50 41.15
C PHE A 141 5.53 -11.84 40.57
N LEU A 142 6.34 -11.81 39.52
CA LEU A 142 6.90 -13.01 38.88
C LEU A 142 7.75 -13.84 39.86
N SER A 143 8.61 -13.18 40.64
CA SER A 143 9.43 -13.85 41.66
C SER A 143 8.58 -14.55 42.72
N LYS A 144 7.50 -13.93 43.20
CA LYS A 144 6.57 -14.56 44.16
C LYS A 144 5.82 -15.76 43.59
N ARG A 145 5.67 -15.83 42.27
CA ARG A 145 5.06 -16.96 41.56
C ARG A 145 6.06 -18.10 41.26
N GLY A 146 7.31 -17.96 41.67
CA GLY A 146 8.34 -18.98 41.49
C GLY A 146 9.13 -18.84 40.19
N VAL A 147 8.90 -17.78 39.38
CA VAL A 147 9.70 -17.50 38.19
C VAL A 147 11.07 -16.99 38.63
N LYS A 148 12.12 -17.72 38.25
CA LYS A 148 13.50 -17.38 38.61
C LYS A 148 14.14 -16.53 37.52
N ASN A 149 15.10 -15.70 37.92
CA ASN A 149 15.91 -14.88 37.01
C ASN A 149 15.09 -14.01 36.04
N SER A 150 13.86 -13.65 36.42
CA SER A 150 12.98 -12.85 35.58
C SER A 150 13.60 -11.46 35.34
N LYS A 151 13.70 -11.07 34.07
CA LYS A 151 14.23 -9.77 33.67
C LYS A 151 13.63 -9.31 32.35
N LEU A 152 13.50 -8.00 32.19
CA LEU A 152 13.16 -7.40 30.91
C LEU A 152 14.26 -7.75 29.90
N LYS A 153 13.86 -8.26 28.72
CA LYS A 153 14.77 -8.60 27.63
C LYS A 153 14.71 -7.59 26.50
N SER A 154 13.50 -7.19 26.11
CA SER A 154 13.30 -6.23 25.03
C SER A 154 11.88 -5.69 25.05
N VAL A 155 11.72 -4.50 24.48
CA VAL A 155 10.43 -3.93 24.09
C VAL A 155 10.53 -3.60 22.62
N HIS A 156 9.50 -3.97 21.86
CA HIS A 156 9.42 -3.62 20.45
C HIS A 156 7.98 -3.37 20.06
N MET A 157 7.80 -2.47 19.11
CA MET A 157 6.52 -2.34 18.43
C MET A 157 6.35 -3.55 17.52
N PRO A 158 5.22 -4.27 17.57
CA PRO A 158 4.96 -5.30 16.58
C PRO A 158 4.96 -4.58 15.23
N VAL A 159 5.80 -5.05 14.31
CA VAL A 159 5.71 -4.63 12.92
C VAL A 159 4.33 -5.08 12.47
N LYS A 160 3.36 -4.17 12.51
CA LYS A 160 2.13 -4.37 11.75
C LYS A 160 2.64 -4.62 10.36
N ASN A 161 2.36 -5.80 9.80
CA ASN A 161 2.43 -6.01 8.37
C ASN A 161 1.82 -4.75 7.78
N VAL A 162 2.70 -4.00 7.14
CA VAL A 162 2.48 -2.60 6.85
C VAL A 162 1.09 -2.52 6.24
N GLU A 163 0.18 -1.78 6.88
CA GLU A 163 -0.92 -1.19 6.12
C GLU A 163 -0.21 -0.28 5.11
N LEU A 164 0.21 -0.87 3.99
CA LEU A 164 0.89 -0.19 2.87
C LEU A 164 -0.01 0.88 2.25
N PHE A 165 -1.20 1.07 2.81
CA PHE A 165 -2.19 2.06 2.44
C PHE A 165 -2.56 3.04 3.55
N ARG A 166 -1.71 3.27 4.56
CA ARG A 166 -1.77 4.54 5.30
C ARG A 166 -1.00 5.63 4.54
N TRP A 167 -1.39 5.81 3.28
CA TRP A 167 -1.02 6.96 2.48
C TRP A 167 -1.67 8.17 3.14
N SER A 168 -0.88 9.19 3.45
CA SER A 168 -1.38 10.51 3.85
C SER A 168 -2.51 10.89 2.87
N SER A 169 -3.57 11.54 3.33
CA SER A 169 -4.67 12.00 2.47
C SER A 169 -4.17 12.80 1.25
N ALA A 170 -2.98 13.40 1.34
CA ALA A 170 -2.29 14.05 0.24
C ALA A 170 -1.81 13.09 -0.87
N SER A 171 -1.36 11.89 -0.53
CA SER A 171 -0.78 10.95 -1.50
C SER A 171 -1.86 10.12 -2.21
N ILE A 172 -3.03 9.89 -1.61
CA ILE A 172 -4.20 9.29 -2.29
C ILE A 172 -4.65 10.21 -3.45
N GLY A 173 -4.68 11.53 -3.23
CA GLY A 173 -5.01 12.50 -4.28
C GLY A 173 -4.01 12.47 -5.43
N MET A 174 -2.72 12.31 -5.13
CA MET A 174 -1.66 12.27 -6.14
C MET A 174 -1.73 10.99 -6.99
N THR A 175 -2.02 9.84 -6.38
CA THR A 175 -2.22 8.58 -7.12
C THR A 175 -3.46 8.63 -8.00
N ALA A 176 -4.57 9.22 -7.52
CA ALA A 176 -5.78 9.38 -8.31
C ALA A 176 -5.57 10.28 -9.54
N LEU A 177 -4.83 11.39 -9.39
CA LEU A 177 -4.45 12.27 -10.51
C LEU A 177 -3.56 11.55 -11.52
N GLY A 178 -2.60 10.75 -11.05
CA GLY A 178 -1.75 9.93 -11.92
C GLY A 178 -2.56 8.92 -12.76
N CYS A 179 -3.52 8.23 -12.14
CA CYS A 179 -4.40 7.30 -12.85
C CYS A 179 -5.28 8.01 -13.90
N LEU A 180 -5.85 9.17 -13.58
CA LEU A 180 -6.66 9.95 -14.52
C LEU A 180 -5.85 10.40 -15.75
N MET A 181 -4.62 10.87 -15.54
CA MET A 181 -3.72 11.25 -16.62
C MET A 181 -3.33 10.03 -17.48
N GLY A 182 -3.07 8.88 -16.85
CA GLY A 182 -2.79 7.62 -17.55
C GLY A 182 -3.95 7.18 -18.45
N ILE A 183 -5.18 7.19 -17.92
CA ILE A 183 -6.38 6.84 -18.69
C ILE A 183 -6.58 7.80 -19.86
N ALA A 184 -6.40 9.11 -19.65
CA ALA A 184 -6.51 10.10 -20.72
C ALA A 184 -5.50 9.84 -21.85
N MET A 185 -4.24 9.49 -21.52
CA MET A 185 -3.24 9.14 -22.54
C MET A 185 -3.63 7.91 -23.34
N VAL A 186 -4.16 6.86 -22.69
CA VAL A 186 -4.63 5.66 -23.38
C VAL A 186 -5.78 5.98 -24.33
N VAL A 187 -6.74 6.80 -23.90
CA VAL A 187 -7.86 7.23 -24.76
C VAL A 187 -7.36 8.01 -25.98
N VAL A 188 -6.46 8.97 -25.80
CA VAL A 188 -5.87 9.73 -26.92
C VAL A 188 -5.10 8.81 -27.87
N PHE A 189 -4.37 7.84 -27.34
CA PHE A 189 -3.64 6.85 -28.14
C PHE A 189 -4.59 5.98 -28.97
N VAL A 190 -5.64 5.45 -28.37
CA VAL A 190 -6.65 4.66 -29.10
C VAL A 190 -7.37 5.51 -30.15
N CYS A 191 -7.74 6.75 -29.83
CA CYS A 191 -8.35 7.65 -30.79
C CYS A 191 -7.41 7.95 -31.97
N THR A 192 -6.14 8.26 -31.73
CA THR A 192 -5.18 8.54 -32.81
C THR A 192 -4.94 7.32 -33.70
N MET A 193 -4.87 6.11 -33.13
CA MET A 193 -4.83 4.86 -33.89
C MET A 193 -6.08 4.68 -34.76
N MET A 194 -7.28 4.87 -34.22
CA MET A 194 -8.53 4.77 -34.97
C MET A 194 -8.63 5.82 -36.10
N TYR A 195 -8.15 7.04 -35.87
CA TYR A 195 -8.10 8.08 -36.90
C TYR A 195 -7.12 7.73 -38.02
N ARG A 196 -5.92 7.25 -37.69
CA ARG A 196 -4.94 6.81 -38.69
C ARG A 196 -5.44 5.60 -39.49
N CYS A 197 -6.10 4.65 -38.84
CA CYS A 197 -6.72 3.52 -39.53
C CYS A 197 -7.85 3.97 -40.48
N ARG A 198 -8.76 4.86 -40.04
CA ARG A 198 -9.80 5.42 -40.92
C ARG A 198 -9.25 6.23 -42.08
N ASP A 199 -8.18 6.99 -41.87
CA ASP A 199 -7.54 7.76 -42.93
C ASP A 199 -6.86 6.83 -43.95
N SER A 200 -6.24 5.74 -43.49
CA SER A 200 -5.66 4.71 -44.37
C SER A 200 -6.72 4.00 -45.22
N GLU A 201 -7.91 3.71 -44.66
CA GLU A 201 -9.03 3.16 -45.43
C GLU A 201 -9.58 4.16 -46.44
N ASN A 202 -9.64 5.45 -46.07
CA ASN A 202 -10.09 6.50 -46.98
C ASN A 202 -9.10 6.77 -48.12
N MET A 203 -7.79 6.63 -47.89
CA MET A 203 -6.77 6.68 -48.93
C MET A 203 -6.87 5.45 -49.85
N ARG A 204 -7.04 4.24 -49.30
CA ARG A 204 -7.20 3.02 -50.10
C ARG A 204 -8.45 3.05 -50.99
N LYS A 205 -9.54 3.69 -50.56
CA LYS A 205 -10.74 3.89 -51.39
C LYS A 205 -10.56 4.92 -52.50
N ARG A 206 -9.60 5.84 -52.41
CA ARG A 206 -9.28 6.78 -53.49
C ARG A 206 -8.43 6.13 -54.58
N ASP A 207 -7.50 5.25 -54.21
CA ASP A 207 -6.63 4.58 -55.18
C ASP A 207 -7.32 3.42 -55.93
N HIS A 208 -8.43 2.91 -55.40
CA HIS A 208 -9.21 1.82 -56.04
C HIS A 208 -10.39 2.32 -56.90
N GLY A 209 -10.50 3.63 -57.12
CA GLY A 209 -11.58 4.23 -57.91
C GLY A 209 -11.30 4.38 -59.42
N ASP A 210 -10.08 4.08 -59.89
CA ASP A 210 -9.63 4.45 -61.25
C ASP A 210 -9.22 3.26 -62.14
N TYR A 211 -9.56 2.01 -61.79
CA TYR A 211 -9.30 0.84 -62.64
C TYR A 211 -10.50 -0.10 -62.70
N GLU A 212 -11.55 0.32 -63.40
CA GLU A 212 -12.42 -0.63 -64.11
C GLU A 212 -12.44 -0.19 -65.57
N ASP A 213 -11.67 -0.90 -66.40
CA ASP A 213 -11.98 -1.29 -67.79
C ASP A 213 -10.68 -1.74 -68.49
N GLU A 214 -10.14 -2.91 -68.13
CA GLU A 214 -9.39 -3.73 -69.10
C GLU A 214 -9.72 -5.23 -68.88
N GLU A 215 -10.64 -5.67 -69.72
CA GLU A 215 -10.59 -6.89 -70.53
C GLU A 215 -9.94 -8.16 -69.93
N CYS A 216 -10.81 -9.13 -69.67
CA CYS A 216 -10.47 -10.51 -69.38
C CYS A 216 -9.67 -11.15 -70.53
N VAL A 217 -8.45 -11.62 -70.24
CA VAL A 217 -7.80 -12.68 -71.04
C VAL A 217 -7.38 -13.82 -70.10
N SER A 218 -8.10 -14.92 -70.25
CA SER A 218 -7.78 -16.24 -69.69
C SER A 218 -6.51 -16.79 -70.32
N MET A 219 -5.63 -17.38 -69.50
CA MET A 219 -4.74 -18.44 -69.94
C MET A 219 -4.37 -19.34 -68.77
N ASP A 220 -4.78 -20.60 -68.89
CA ASP A 220 -4.38 -21.76 -68.10
C ASP A 220 -2.88 -22.06 -68.28
N GLU A 221 -2.19 -22.57 -67.27
CA GLU A 221 -1.32 -23.75 -67.38
C GLU A 221 -0.66 -24.15 -66.04
N GLU A 222 -0.39 -25.45 -65.95
CA GLU A 222 0.01 -26.28 -64.82
C GLU A 222 1.53 -26.23 -64.51
N GLY A 223 1.92 -26.80 -63.37
CA GLY A 223 3.30 -27.20 -62.99
C GLY A 223 3.45 -27.26 -61.46
N GLU A 224 3.45 -28.43 -60.80
CA GLU A 224 4.62 -29.30 -60.52
C GLU A 224 5.81 -28.53 -59.90
N GLU A 225 6.54 -28.94 -58.87
CA GLU A 225 6.57 -30.02 -57.86
C GLU A 225 7.69 -29.58 -56.85
N ASP A 226 8.04 -30.44 -55.89
CA ASP A 226 9.27 -30.44 -55.04
C ASP A 226 9.23 -29.63 -53.72
N GLU A 227 9.09 -30.28 -52.56
CA GLU A 227 10.13 -30.97 -51.76
C GLU A 227 11.24 -30.04 -51.24
N GLU A 228 11.28 -29.80 -49.92
CA GLU A 228 12.49 -30.12 -49.13
C GLU A 228 12.23 -30.02 -47.61
N ASP A 229 12.63 -31.11 -46.95
CA ASP A 229 12.71 -31.32 -45.51
C ASP A 229 13.74 -30.40 -44.83
N GLY A 230 13.52 -30.12 -43.55
CA GLY A 230 14.43 -29.31 -42.74
C GLY A 230 14.27 -29.52 -41.25
N ASP A 231 14.31 -30.76 -40.80
CA ASP A 231 14.56 -31.12 -39.40
C ASP A 231 15.95 -30.62 -38.97
N ASN A 232 16.05 -29.92 -37.84
CA ASN A 232 17.20 -30.14 -36.95
C ASN A 232 16.92 -29.75 -35.50
N GLU A 233 16.83 -30.79 -34.69
CA GLU A 233 17.16 -30.83 -33.28
C GLU A 233 18.47 -30.09 -32.95
N ARG A 234 18.52 -29.41 -31.79
CA ARG A 234 19.54 -29.79 -30.79
C ARG A 234 19.30 -29.25 -29.39
N ASN A 235 19.20 -30.21 -28.47
CA ASN A 235 19.51 -30.14 -27.06
C ASN A 235 20.95 -29.67 -26.77
N SER A 236 21.12 -28.97 -25.65
CA SER A 236 22.25 -29.06 -24.70
C SER A 236 21.91 -28.08 -23.55
N GLU A 237 21.49 -28.47 -22.36
CA GLU A 237 22.17 -29.29 -21.35
C GLU A 237 23.60 -28.81 -21.06
N PHE A 238 23.80 -27.99 -20.01
CA PHE A 238 24.90 -28.19 -19.04
C PHE A 238 24.79 -27.31 -17.77
N THR A 239 24.51 -28.00 -16.66
CA THR A 239 25.09 -27.98 -15.29
C THR A 239 26.32 -27.06 -15.06
N GLN A 240 26.50 -26.33 -13.94
CA GLN A 240 27.04 -26.76 -12.63
C GLN A 240 27.12 -25.51 -11.72
N LYS A 241 26.57 -25.49 -10.50
CA LYS A 241 27.19 -25.90 -9.21
C LYS A 241 28.60 -25.33 -8.98
N SER A 242 28.70 -24.29 -8.15
CA SER A 242 29.93 -23.98 -7.40
C SER A 242 29.61 -23.84 -5.92
N ASN A 243 30.10 -24.82 -5.16
CA ASN A 243 30.31 -24.77 -3.72
C ASN A 243 31.32 -23.67 -3.37
N GLY A 244 31.13 -23.02 -2.24
CA GLY A 244 32.13 -22.19 -1.57
C GLY A 244 32.12 -22.46 -0.07
N ASN A 245 32.86 -23.49 0.34
CA ASN A 245 33.30 -23.70 1.72
C ASN A 245 34.53 -22.81 2.00
N ASN A 246 34.55 -22.13 3.15
CA ASN A 246 35.65 -22.06 4.13
C ASN A 246 35.36 -20.89 5.09
N SER A 247 35.16 -21.14 6.39
CA SER A 247 36.16 -21.50 7.42
C SER A 247 37.06 -20.33 7.77
N ASN A 248 36.96 -19.82 9.00
CA ASN A 248 38.03 -19.87 10.01
C ASN A 248 37.74 -18.97 11.23
N ASN A 249 37.99 -19.57 12.40
CA ASN A 249 38.17 -19.03 13.76
C ASN A 249 36.98 -18.43 14.53
#